data_AF-A0A2V8LFT9-F1
#
_entry.id   AF-A0A2V8LFT9-F1
#
_cell.length_a   1.000
_cell.length_b   1.000
_cell.length_c   1.000
_cell.angle_alpha   90.00
_cell.angle_beta   90.00
_cell.angle_gamma   90.00
#
_symmetry.space_group_name_H-M   'P 1'
#
loop_
_entity.id
_entity.type
_entity.pdbx_description
1 polymer ?
#
loop_
_entity_poly.entity_id
_entity_poly.type
_entity_poly.pdbx_seq_one_letter_code
_entity_poly.pdbx_strand_id
1 'polypeptide(L)'
;KAGFDFARGEVIISMDGDLQHDPAEIPAFVAKIGEGYDIVSGWRLERRDAWLTRQLPSRMANWLMAKLCGLDLHDFGTTFKAYRREIIKDLQLFGDLHRFIPALASWSGASIAEIPIKNFSRQSGKSNYGLSRTFTVMLDLICIKFLLDYSTNPLRLFGSWGLLSTGAGGVAGLFLLFRKLVSHVEIMKEHGPLLFAAVLLIVCGIQLISLGLVGEILARTYYESQGKPIYAVREIRRG
;
A
#
# COMPACT_ATOMS: atom_id res chain seq x y z
N LYS A 1 -4.34 9.14 14.51
CA LYS A 1 -4.83 10.32 13.74
C LYS A 1 -5.18 11.47 14.67
N ALA A 2 -6.16 11.32 15.58
CA ALA A 2 -6.51 12.36 16.55
C ALA A 2 -5.29 13.01 17.25
N GLY A 3 -4.31 12.21 17.72
CA GLY A 3 -3.08 12.76 18.30
C GLY A 3 -2.27 13.65 17.35
N PHE A 4 -2.20 13.33 16.06
CA PHE A 4 -1.52 14.16 15.05
C PHE A 4 -2.30 15.45 14.75
N ASP A 5 -3.64 15.39 14.75
CA ASP A 5 -4.50 16.54 14.43
C ASP A 5 -4.39 17.64 15.51
N PHE A 6 -4.28 17.25 16.79
CA PHE A 6 -4.15 18.19 17.92
C PHE A 6 -2.70 18.58 18.24
N ALA A 7 -1.71 17.91 17.66
CA ALA A 7 -0.30 18.20 17.95
C ALA A 7 0.13 19.57 17.41
N ARG A 8 0.77 20.35 18.28
CA ARG A 8 1.25 21.72 17.99
C ARG A 8 2.77 21.83 17.95
N GLY A 9 3.54 20.74 18.09
CA GLY A 9 5.01 20.74 18.01
C GLY A 9 5.52 20.67 16.56
N GLU A 10 6.69 21.26 16.26
CA GLU A 10 7.27 21.28 14.90
C GLU A 10 7.71 19.89 14.45
N VAL A 11 8.21 19.12 15.41
CA VAL A 11 8.44 17.69 15.31
C VAL A 11 7.37 16.99 16.14
N ILE A 12 6.69 16.01 15.52
CA ILE A 12 5.70 15.18 16.18
C ILE A 12 6.27 13.77 16.30
N ILE A 13 6.28 13.23 17.51
CA ILE A 13 6.78 11.89 17.80
C ILE A 13 5.60 11.01 18.19
N SER A 14 5.46 9.86 17.52
CA SER A 14 4.56 8.79 17.95
C SER A 14 5.34 7.75 18.73
N MET A 15 4.78 7.29 19.85
CA MET A 15 5.31 6.16 20.63
C MET A 15 4.13 5.39 21.24
N ASP A 16 4.29 4.07 21.43
CA ASP A 16 3.31 3.28 22.17
C ASP A 16 3.42 3.53 23.69
N GLY A 17 2.27 3.58 24.36
CA GLY A 17 2.18 3.76 25.81
C GLY A 17 2.43 2.49 26.63
N ASP A 18 2.91 1.41 26.02
CA ASP A 18 3.11 0.11 26.68
C ASP A 18 4.54 -0.10 27.21
N LEU A 19 5.30 0.99 27.33
CA LEU A 19 6.66 1.04 27.90
C LEU A 19 7.68 0.16 27.17
N GLN A 20 7.39 -0.26 25.92
CA GLN A 20 8.37 -0.97 25.10
C GLN A 20 9.49 -0.07 24.56
N HIS A 21 9.25 1.25 24.51
CA HIS A 21 10.16 2.25 23.96
C HIS A 21 10.75 3.13 25.06
N ASP A 22 12.04 3.41 24.95
CA ASP A 22 12.75 4.31 25.88
C ASP A 22 12.52 5.78 25.48
N PRO A 23 11.87 6.60 26.31
CA PRO A 23 11.75 8.03 26.04
C PRO A 23 13.12 8.74 25.99
N ALA A 24 14.17 8.17 26.59
CA ALA A 24 15.52 8.71 26.51
C ALA A 24 16.12 8.69 25.10
N GLU A 25 15.53 7.93 24.16
CA GLU A 25 15.96 7.91 22.76
C GLU A 25 15.35 9.07 21.93
N ILE A 26 14.33 9.77 22.44
CA ILE A 26 13.67 10.91 21.76
C ILE A 26 14.67 11.97 21.24
N PRO A 27 15.69 12.40 22.00
CA PRO A 27 16.66 13.38 21.51
C PRO A 27 17.37 12.94 20.23
N ALA A 28 17.62 11.64 20.04
CA ALA A 28 18.26 11.12 18.83
C ALA A 28 17.34 11.26 17.60
N PHE A 29 16.04 11.04 17.76
CA PHE A 29 15.06 11.28 16.69
C PHE A 29 15.01 12.76 16.30
N VAL A 30 14.98 13.66 17.29
CA VAL A 30 14.94 15.11 17.05
C VAL A 30 16.23 15.58 16.36
N ALA A 31 17.39 15.11 16.81
CA ALA A 31 18.67 15.42 16.17
C ALA A 31 18.68 15.00 14.70
N LYS A 32 18.16 13.79 14.40
CA LYS A 32 18.10 13.27 13.03
C LYS A 32 17.13 14.05 12.13
N ILE A 33 15.99 14.49 12.65
CA ILE A 33 15.11 15.44 11.93
C ILE A 33 15.84 16.78 11.69
N GLY A 34 16.65 17.22 12.65
CA GLY A 34 17.49 18.42 12.54
C GLY A 34 18.54 18.36 11.43
N GLU A 35 19.00 17.17 11.03
CA GLU A 35 19.89 16.98 9.87
C GLU A 35 19.20 17.25 8.51
N GLY A 36 17.87 17.46 8.52
CA GLY A 36 17.09 17.74 7.31
C GLY A 36 16.22 16.58 6.83
N TYR A 37 16.11 15.50 7.61
CA TYR A 37 15.17 14.41 7.32
C TYR A 37 13.74 14.81 7.70
N ASP A 38 12.78 14.36 6.88
CA ASP A 38 11.37 14.66 7.07
C ASP A 38 10.68 13.66 8.01
N ILE A 39 11.14 12.40 7.97
CA ILE A 39 10.65 11.30 8.79
C ILE A 39 11.83 10.50 9.32
N VAL A 40 11.80 10.15 10.60
CA VAL A 40 12.79 9.27 11.23
C VAL A 40 12.07 8.09 11.86
N SER A 41 12.40 6.88 11.42
CA SER A 41 11.80 5.63 11.91
C SER A 41 12.76 4.88 12.81
N GLY A 42 12.29 4.47 13.99
CA GLY A 42 13.05 3.54 14.82
C GLY A 42 13.03 2.15 14.21
N TRP A 43 14.16 1.44 14.19
CA TRP A 43 14.22 0.02 13.84
C TRP A 43 14.83 -0.80 14.98
N ARG A 44 14.25 -1.99 15.22
CA ARG A 44 14.62 -2.83 16.35
C ARG A 44 15.86 -3.67 16.01
N LEU A 45 16.99 -3.37 16.65
CA LEU A 45 18.28 -4.03 16.41
C LEU A 45 18.26 -5.52 16.83
N GLU A 46 17.68 -5.81 18.00
CA GLU A 46 17.57 -7.17 18.55
C GLU A 46 16.11 -7.64 18.59
N ARG A 47 15.77 -8.62 17.75
CA ARG A 47 14.47 -9.31 17.82
C ARG A 47 14.62 -10.62 18.57
N ARG A 48 14.13 -10.67 19.82
CA ARG A 48 14.00 -11.92 20.62
C ARG A 48 12.70 -12.69 20.35
N ASP A 49 12.00 -12.40 19.24
CA ASP A 49 10.79 -13.09 18.83
C ASP A 49 11.08 -14.41 18.09
N ALA A 50 10.16 -15.39 18.15
CA ALA A 50 10.30 -16.68 17.47
C ALA A 50 10.57 -16.54 15.96
N TRP A 51 11.71 -17.08 15.51
CA TRP A 51 12.27 -16.89 14.16
C TRP A 51 11.33 -17.32 13.03
N LEU A 52 10.73 -18.52 13.12
CA LEU A 52 9.90 -19.07 12.04
C LEU A 52 8.51 -18.41 11.94
N THR A 53 7.83 -18.20 13.06
CA THR A 53 6.41 -17.80 13.06
C THR A 53 6.20 -16.29 13.00
N ARG A 54 7.23 -15.50 13.35
CA ARG A 54 7.11 -14.03 13.46
C ARG A 54 8.15 -13.27 12.67
N GLN A 55 9.41 -13.71 12.69
CA GLN A 55 10.46 -12.96 12.00
C GLN A 55 10.43 -13.17 10.49
N LEU A 56 10.19 -14.40 10.02
CA LEU A 56 10.16 -14.69 8.58
C LEU A 56 9.06 -13.93 7.82
N PRO A 57 7.77 -13.96 8.24
CA PRO A 57 6.71 -13.22 7.54
C PRO A 57 6.90 -11.71 7.64
N SER A 58 7.36 -11.22 8.80
CA SER A 58 7.65 -9.79 8.99
C SER A 58 8.81 -9.32 8.12
N ARG A 59 9.89 -10.11 7.99
CA ARG A 59 11.01 -9.79 7.10
C ARG A 59 10.60 -9.81 5.64
N MET A 60 9.82 -10.80 5.22
CA MET A 60 9.29 -10.83 3.85
C MET A 60 8.37 -9.65 3.57
N ALA A 61 7.47 -9.29 4.50
CA ALA A 61 6.59 -8.14 4.35
C ALA A 61 7.39 -6.82 4.32
N ASN A 62 8.37 -6.65 5.21
CA ASN A 62 9.24 -5.48 5.22
C ASN A 62 10.08 -5.39 3.93
N TRP A 63 10.63 -6.50 3.46
CA TRP A 63 11.37 -6.55 2.19
C TRP A 63 10.48 -6.25 0.99
N LEU A 64 9.27 -6.81 0.96
CA LEU A 64 8.31 -6.53 -0.11
C LEU A 64 7.91 -5.05 -0.09
N MET A 65 7.68 -4.47 1.09
CA MET A 65 7.38 -3.05 1.22
C MET A 65 8.55 -2.16 0.84
N ALA A 66 9.77 -2.51 1.26
CA ALA A 66 10.98 -1.79 0.88
C ALA A 66 11.12 -1.77 -0.66
N LYS A 67 10.93 -2.92 -1.30
CA LYS A 67 11.00 -3.05 -2.75
C LYS A 67 9.84 -2.37 -3.49
N LEU A 68 8.63 -2.42 -2.95
CA LEU A 68 7.43 -1.80 -3.55
C LEU A 68 7.41 -0.29 -3.38
N CYS A 69 7.88 0.22 -2.25
CA CYS A 69 7.92 1.65 -1.96
C CYS A 69 9.24 2.31 -2.40
N GLY A 70 10.23 1.52 -2.82
CA GLY A 70 11.58 2.02 -3.13
C GLY A 70 12.31 2.59 -1.91
N LEU A 71 11.96 2.13 -0.70
CA LEU A 71 12.46 2.64 0.56
C LEU A 71 13.35 1.61 1.23
N ASP A 72 14.57 2.00 1.61
CA ASP A 72 15.44 1.15 2.43
C ASP A 72 15.08 1.30 3.91
N LEU A 73 13.97 0.66 4.31
CA LEU A 73 13.48 0.63 5.69
C LEU A 73 13.54 -0.79 6.24
N HIS A 74 14.27 -0.98 7.34
CA HIS A 74 14.41 -2.25 8.05
C HIS A 74 13.14 -2.66 8.78
N ASP A 75 12.39 -1.69 9.34
CA ASP A 75 11.18 -1.99 10.11
C ASP A 75 10.05 -0.97 9.94
N PHE A 76 9.13 -1.28 9.02
CA PHE A 76 7.90 -0.50 8.84
C PHE A 76 6.92 -0.63 10.02
N GLY A 77 7.02 -1.71 10.81
CA GLY A 77 6.04 -2.08 11.83
C GLY A 77 6.20 -1.35 13.16
N THR A 78 7.24 -0.51 13.32
CA THR A 78 7.43 0.23 14.57
C THR A 78 6.48 1.42 14.63
N THR A 79 5.98 1.68 15.84
CA THR A 79 5.15 2.84 16.17
C THR A 79 6.02 4.01 16.66
N PHE A 80 7.28 3.75 17.02
CA PHE A 80 8.22 4.77 17.45
C PHE A 80 8.87 5.50 16.27
N LYS A 81 8.31 6.67 15.93
CA LYS A 81 8.66 7.44 14.74
C LYS A 81 8.55 8.93 15.02
N ALA A 82 9.42 9.72 14.39
CA ALA A 82 9.35 11.17 14.40
C ALA A 82 9.00 11.70 13.01
N TYR A 83 8.17 12.73 12.97
CA TYR A 83 7.67 13.34 11.75
C TYR A 83 7.80 14.85 11.84
N ARG A 84 8.19 15.49 10.75
CA ARG A 84 8.01 16.93 10.60
C ARG A 84 6.51 17.24 10.45
N ARG A 85 6.04 18.27 11.16
CA ARG A 85 4.60 18.62 11.22
C ARG A 85 3.99 18.83 9.84
N GLU A 86 4.71 19.49 8.94
CA GLU A 86 4.23 19.79 7.59
C GLU A 86 3.86 18.52 6.81
N ILE A 87 4.67 17.47 6.91
CA ILE A 87 4.43 16.21 6.18
C ILE A 87 3.23 15.46 6.76
N ILE A 88 3.14 15.35 8.08
CA ILE A 88 2.12 14.53 8.72
C ILE A 88 0.72 15.18 8.69
N LYS A 89 0.64 16.52 8.68
CA LYS A 89 -0.64 17.22 8.56
C LYS A 89 -1.26 17.08 7.18
N ASP A 90 -0.44 16.98 6.15
CA ASP A 90 -0.93 16.82 4.78
C ASP A 90 -1.37 15.38 4.46
N LEU A 91 -0.90 14.41 5.25
CA LEU A 91 -1.22 12.99 5.11
C LEU A 91 -2.59 12.66 5.73
N GLN A 92 -3.56 12.33 4.87
CA GLN A 92 -4.80 11.73 5.33
C GLN A 92 -4.60 10.24 5.64
N LEU A 93 -4.52 9.92 6.92
CA LEU A 93 -4.46 8.55 7.40
C LEU A 93 -5.86 7.93 7.39
N PHE A 94 -6.02 6.77 6.75
CA PHE A 94 -7.24 5.96 6.77
C PHE A 94 -7.01 4.67 7.55
N GLY A 95 -7.90 4.34 8.49
CA GLY A 95 -7.89 3.07 9.23
C GLY A 95 -6.51 2.61 9.73
N ASP A 96 -6.16 1.37 9.37
CA ASP A 96 -4.89 0.71 9.72
C ASP A 96 -3.69 1.12 8.83
N LEU A 97 -3.79 2.19 8.03
CA LEU A 97 -2.69 2.67 7.19
C LEU A 97 -1.63 3.48 7.95
N HIS A 98 -1.76 3.65 9.27
CA HIS A 98 -0.78 4.36 10.11
C HIS A 98 0.63 3.74 10.04
N ARG A 99 0.74 2.42 9.80
CA ARG A 99 2.02 1.75 9.53
C ARG A 99 2.66 2.13 8.19
N PHE A 100 1.89 2.66 7.25
CA PHE A 100 2.33 3.02 5.90
C PHE A 100 2.57 4.53 5.72
N ILE A 101 2.55 5.30 6.82
CA ILE A 101 2.93 6.71 6.80
C ILE A 101 4.27 6.93 6.08
N PRO A 102 5.35 6.16 6.36
CA PRO A 102 6.62 6.36 5.66
C PRO A 102 6.51 6.13 4.14
N ALA A 103 5.78 5.10 3.72
CA ALA A 103 5.59 4.79 2.30
C ALA A 103 4.81 5.89 1.56
N LEU A 104 3.70 6.36 2.15
CA LEU A 104 2.89 7.43 1.58
C LEU A 104 3.66 8.77 1.55
N ALA A 105 4.40 9.07 2.62
CA ALA A 105 5.19 10.29 2.69
C ALA A 105 6.36 10.29 1.67
N SER A 106 7.02 9.15 1.47
CA SER A 106 8.06 9.02 0.46
C SER A 106 7.52 9.24 -0.95
N TRP A 107 6.28 8.81 -1.21
CA TRP A 107 5.63 9.08 -2.50
C TRP A 107 5.39 10.57 -2.72
N SER A 108 5.13 11.33 -1.64
CA SER A 108 5.11 12.80 -1.66
C SER A 108 6.50 13.45 -1.69
N GLY A 109 7.58 12.68 -1.78
CA GLY A 109 8.96 13.15 -1.86
C GLY A 109 9.64 13.42 -0.51
N ALA A 110 9.06 12.97 0.60
CA ALA A 110 9.64 13.11 1.93
C ALA A 110 10.90 12.24 2.08
N SER A 111 11.94 12.81 2.69
CA SER A 111 13.18 12.12 3.04
C SER A 111 13.02 11.32 4.33
N ILE A 112 13.51 10.08 4.34
CA ILE A 112 13.32 9.16 5.46
C ILE A 112 14.68 8.63 5.94
N ALA A 113 14.88 8.63 7.25
CA ALA A 113 16.02 8.00 7.91
C ALA A 113 15.56 6.95 8.93
N GLU A 114 16.46 6.03 9.26
CA GLU A 114 16.25 5.08 10.35
C GLU A 114 17.28 5.24 11.44
N ILE A 115 16.86 5.01 12.69
CA ILE A 115 17.77 4.95 13.84
C ILE A 115 17.56 3.65 14.61
N PRO A 116 18.64 2.98 15.05
CA PRO A 116 18.52 1.77 15.85
C PRO A 116 17.96 2.11 17.23
N ILE A 117 16.89 1.42 17.63
CA ILE A 117 16.25 1.58 18.94
C ILE A 117 16.39 0.32 19.77
N LYS A 118 16.54 0.49 21.09
CA LYS A 118 16.45 -0.63 22.03
C LYS A 118 15.00 -1.06 22.16
N ASN A 119 14.77 -2.37 22.07
CA ASN A 119 13.42 -2.93 22.21
C ASN A 119 13.35 -3.73 23.52
N PHE A 120 12.66 -3.18 24.52
CA PHE A 120 12.47 -3.89 25.78
C PHE A 120 11.40 -4.98 25.61
N SER A 121 11.61 -6.14 26.25
CA SER A 121 10.59 -7.18 26.30
C SER A 121 9.37 -6.68 27.08
N ARG A 122 8.18 -6.84 26.50
CA ARG A 122 6.89 -6.48 27.12
C ARG A 122 6.80 -7.04 28.55
N GLN A 123 6.54 -6.18 29.54
CA GLN A 123 6.45 -6.60 30.95
C GLN A 123 5.09 -7.23 31.31
N SER A 124 4.02 -6.97 30.55
CA SER A 124 2.73 -7.67 30.70
C SER A 124 1.87 -7.63 29.43
N GLY A 125 0.96 -8.60 29.30
CA GLY A 125 -0.04 -8.69 28.22
C GLY A 125 0.11 -9.92 27.31
N LYS A 126 -0.97 -10.72 27.17
CA LYS A 126 -1.04 -11.78 26.15
C LYS A 126 -0.96 -11.14 24.77
N SER A 127 -0.09 -11.67 23.92
CA SER A 127 0.03 -11.22 22.54
C SER A 127 -1.20 -11.64 21.73
N ASN A 128 -1.96 -10.69 21.21
CA ASN A 128 -3.08 -10.93 20.27
C ASN A 128 -2.61 -11.24 18.82
N TYR A 129 -1.35 -11.63 18.62
CA TYR A 129 -0.75 -11.89 17.30
C TYR A 129 -0.93 -13.36 16.90
N GLY A 130 -2.03 -13.67 16.21
CA GLY A 130 -2.31 -14.98 15.60
C GLY A 130 -2.00 -15.04 14.09
N LEU A 131 -2.06 -16.25 13.51
CA LEU A 131 -1.83 -16.51 12.08
C LEU A 131 -2.77 -15.74 11.13
N SER A 132 -3.94 -15.27 11.60
CA SER A 132 -4.86 -14.45 10.78
C SER A 132 -4.17 -13.16 10.30
N ARG A 133 -3.21 -12.64 11.07
CA ARG A 133 -2.48 -11.42 10.73
C ARG A 133 -1.59 -11.58 9.51
N THR A 134 -1.12 -12.79 9.18
CA THR A 134 -0.33 -13.01 7.97
C THR A 134 -1.16 -12.78 6.71
N PHE A 135 -2.43 -13.22 6.71
CA PHE A 135 -3.35 -12.99 5.59
C PHE A 135 -3.73 -11.52 5.50
N THR A 136 -4.01 -10.87 6.64
CA THR A 136 -4.24 -9.41 6.68
C THR A 136 -3.05 -8.66 6.08
N VAL A 137 -1.82 -8.97 6.51
CA VAL A 137 -0.60 -8.34 5.97
C VAL A 137 -0.47 -8.54 4.47
N MET A 138 -0.80 -9.71 3.92
CA MET A 138 -0.79 -9.89 2.46
C MET A 138 -1.83 -9.02 1.75
N LEU A 139 -3.06 -8.96 2.26
CA LEU A 139 -4.09 -8.09 1.70
C LEU A 139 -3.69 -6.61 1.80
N ASP A 140 -3.04 -6.22 2.89
CA ASP A 140 -2.54 -4.86 3.07
C ASP A 140 -1.45 -4.53 2.07
N LEU A 141 -0.53 -5.47 1.79
CA LEU A 141 0.50 -5.28 0.76
C LEU A 141 -0.11 -5.08 -0.63
N ILE A 142 -1.13 -5.87 -0.98
CA ILE A 142 -1.88 -5.69 -2.23
C ILE A 142 -2.56 -4.32 -2.25
N CYS A 143 -3.19 -3.93 -1.15
CA CYS A 143 -3.87 -2.65 -1.01
C CYS A 143 -2.90 -1.47 -1.16
N ILE A 144 -1.73 -1.50 -0.51
CA ILE A 144 -0.71 -0.46 -0.64
C ILE A 144 -0.20 -0.38 -2.06
N LYS A 145 0.15 -1.53 -2.66
CA LYS A 145 0.62 -1.55 -4.06
C LYS A 145 -0.43 -0.94 -4.99
N PHE A 146 -1.69 -1.27 -4.75
CA PHE A 146 -2.80 -0.68 -5.47
C PHE A 146 -2.88 0.84 -5.25
N LEU A 147 -2.79 1.31 -4.01
CA LEU A 147 -2.85 2.74 -3.67
C LEU A 147 -1.66 3.51 -4.24
N LEU A 148 -0.45 2.96 -4.21
CA LEU A 148 0.75 3.63 -4.73
C LEU A 148 0.76 3.68 -6.26
N ASP A 149 0.46 2.56 -6.92
CA ASP A 149 0.62 2.44 -8.38
C ASP A 149 -0.64 2.93 -9.15
N TYR A 150 -1.83 2.86 -8.54
CA TYR A 150 -3.11 3.00 -9.24
C TYR A 150 -4.14 3.91 -8.57
N SER A 151 -3.86 4.56 -7.43
CA SER A 151 -4.84 5.49 -6.81
C SER A 151 -5.23 6.66 -7.70
N THR A 152 -4.32 7.11 -8.57
CA THR A 152 -4.56 8.22 -9.50
C THR A 152 -5.10 7.78 -10.85
N ASN A 153 -4.95 6.49 -11.21
CA ASN A 153 -5.37 5.95 -12.51
C ASN A 153 -5.85 4.49 -12.38
N PRO A 154 -6.91 4.21 -11.60
CA PRO A 154 -7.40 2.85 -11.38
C PRO A 154 -7.88 2.17 -12.67
N LEU A 155 -8.30 2.95 -13.69
CA LEU A 155 -8.64 2.43 -15.01
C LEU A 155 -7.46 1.70 -15.66
N ARG A 156 -6.21 2.09 -15.39
CA ARG A 156 -5.04 1.44 -15.98
C ARG A 156 -4.91 -0.01 -15.52
N LEU A 157 -5.22 -0.32 -14.26
CA LEU A 157 -5.17 -1.69 -13.75
C LEU A 157 -6.33 -2.51 -14.29
N PHE A 158 -7.56 -2.11 -13.93
CA PHE A 158 -8.75 -2.90 -14.23
C PHE A 158 -9.09 -2.88 -15.72
N GLY A 159 -8.84 -1.77 -16.41
CA GLY A 159 -9.03 -1.64 -17.85
C GLY A 159 -8.04 -2.50 -18.65
N SER A 160 -6.76 -2.60 -18.24
CA SER A 160 -5.80 -3.48 -18.94
C SER A 160 -6.21 -4.95 -18.82
N TRP A 161 -6.52 -5.42 -17.62
CA TRP A 161 -6.99 -6.80 -17.40
C TRP A 161 -8.36 -7.06 -18.06
N GLY A 162 -9.24 -6.06 -18.04
CA GLY A 162 -10.53 -6.14 -18.70
C GLY A 162 -10.42 -6.24 -20.22
N LEU A 163 -9.55 -5.43 -20.85
CA LEU A 163 -9.25 -5.50 -22.27
C LEU A 163 -8.63 -6.85 -22.66
N LEU A 164 -7.70 -7.36 -21.86
CA LEU A 164 -7.12 -8.70 -22.09
C LEU A 164 -8.18 -9.79 -22.01
N SER A 165 -9.06 -9.75 -21.00
CA SER A 165 -10.14 -10.73 -20.82
C SER A 165 -11.16 -10.67 -21.95
N THR A 166 -11.66 -9.46 -22.29
CA THR A 166 -12.60 -9.27 -23.40
C THR A 166 -11.97 -9.64 -24.74
N GLY A 167 -10.69 -9.32 -24.96
CA GLY A 167 -9.95 -9.69 -26.16
C GLY A 167 -9.79 -11.21 -26.30
N ALA A 168 -9.39 -11.90 -25.23
CA ALA A 168 -9.26 -13.36 -25.21
C ALA A 168 -10.62 -14.05 -25.46
N GLY A 169 -11.68 -13.59 -24.80
CA GLY A 169 -13.03 -14.10 -25.03
C GLY A 169 -13.54 -13.80 -26.44
N GLY A 170 -13.21 -12.62 -26.99
CA GLY A 170 -13.53 -12.24 -28.37
C GLY A 170 -12.83 -13.13 -29.40
N VAL A 171 -11.53 -13.42 -29.23
CA VAL A 171 -10.78 -14.34 -30.09
C VAL A 171 -11.35 -15.76 -30.04
N ALA A 172 -11.66 -16.27 -28.84
CA ALA A 172 -12.30 -17.57 -28.68
C ALA A 172 -13.69 -17.61 -29.34
N GLY A 173 -14.48 -16.54 -29.17
CA GLY A 173 -15.79 -16.39 -29.81
C GLY A 173 -15.71 -16.34 -31.34
N LEU A 174 -14.76 -15.58 -31.89
CA LEU A 174 -14.51 -15.50 -33.33
C LEU A 174 -14.05 -16.84 -33.91
N PHE A 175 -13.17 -17.55 -33.21
CA PHE A 175 -12.73 -18.89 -33.58
C PHE A 175 -13.91 -19.87 -33.66
N LEU A 176 -14.80 -19.87 -32.65
CA LEU A 176 -16.00 -20.70 -32.64
C LEU A 176 -17.00 -20.31 -33.73
N LEU A 177 -17.17 -19.01 -33.97
CA LEU A 177 -18.03 -18.50 -35.05
C LEU A 177 -17.51 -18.96 -36.42
N PHE A 178 -16.20 -18.85 -36.65
CA PHE A 178 -15.56 -19.32 -37.88
C PHE A 178 -15.77 -20.82 -38.09
N ARG A 179 -15.55 -21.65 -37.06
CA ARG A 179 -15.80 -23.10 -37.14
C ARG A 179 -17.26 -23.43 -37.44
N LYS A 180 -18.22 -22.67 -36.90
CA LYS A 180 -19.64 -22.87 -37.20
C LYS A 180 -19.99 -22.52 -38.65
N LEU A 181 -19.39 -21.47 -39.20
CA LEU A 181 -19.66 -21.03 -40.57
C LEU A 181 -19.01 -21.94 -41.62
N VAL A 182 -17.80 -22.44 -41.37
CA VAL A 182 -17.05 -23.25 -42.35
C VAL A 182 -17.33 -24.74 -42.20
N SER A 183 -17.38 -25.25 -40.97
CA SER A 183 -17.48 -26.70 -40.72
C SER A 183 -18.90 -27.15 -40.37
N HIS A 184 -19.87 -26.24 -40.27
CA HIS A 184 -21.25 -26.51 -39.85
C HIS A 184 -21.39 -27.31 -38.55
N VAL A 185 -20.37 -27.26 -37.69
CA VAL A 185 -20.31 -28.01 -36.44
C VAL A 185 -21.30 -27.43 -35.43
N GLU A 186 -22.02 -28.30 -34.73
CA GLU A 186 -22.80 -27.93 -33.56
C GLU A 186 -21.87 -27.52 -32.41
N ILE A 187 -21.62 -26.20 -32.29
CA ILE A 187 -20.72 -25.62 -31.26
C ILE A 187 -21.02 -26.17 -29.87
N MET A 188 -22.29 -26.29 -29.50
CA MET A 188 -22.67 -26.68 -28.13
C MET A 188 -22.29 -28.13 -27.80
N LYS A 189 -22.32 -29.04 -28.78
CA LYS A 189 -21.95 -30.45 -28.56
C LYS A 189 -20.44 -30.67 -28.52
N GLU A 190 -19.69 -30.03 -29.42
CA GLU A 190 -18.24 -30.24 -29.51
C GLU A 190 -17.40 -29.27 -28.67
N HIS A 191 -17.85 -28.03 -28.51
CA HIS A 191 -17.06 -26.94 -27.90
C HIS A 191 -17.86 -26.15 -26.85
N GLY A 192 -18.91 -26.73 -26.27
CA GLY A 192 -19.75 -26.08 -25.25
C GLY A 192 -18.96 -25.38 -24.14
N PRO A 193 -17.97 -26.05 -23.49
CA PRO A 193 -17.15 -25.42 -22.45
C PRO A 193 -16.38 -24.18 -22.94
N LEU A 194 -15.86 -24.20 -24.17
CA LEU A 194 -15.12 -23.08 -24.76
C LEU A 194 -16.04 -21.90 -25.05
N LEU A 195 -17.28 -22.16 -25.50
CA LEU A 195 -18.29 -21.12 -25.70
C LEU A 195 -18.64 -20.43 -24.37
N PHE A 196 -18.89 -21.20 -23.31
CA PHE A 196 -19.15 -20.65 -21.98
C PHE A 196 -17.96 -19.86 -21.45
N ALA A 197 -16.74 -20.36 -21.60
CA ALA A 197 -15.53 -19.65 -21.22
C ALA A 197 -15.37 -18.33 -22.00
N ALA A 198 -15.62 -18.33 -23.30
CA ALA A 198 -15.54 -17.12 -24.14
C ALA A 198 -16.53 -16.05 -23.68
N VAL A 199 -17.79 -16.44 -23.44
CA VAL A 199 -18.83 -15.52 -22.93
C VAL A 199 -18.46 -14.99 -21.54
N LEU A 200 -18.01 -15.87 -20.64
CA LEU A 200 -17.62 -15.49 -19.28
C LEU A 200 -16.44 -14.50 -19.30
N LEU A 201 -15.42 -14.74 -20.12
CA LEU A 201 -14.28 -13.83 -20.29
C LEU A 201 -14.71 -12.45 -20.82
N ILE A 202 -15.67 -12.41 -21.76
CA ILE A 202 -16.21 -11.14 -22.27
C ILE A 202 -16.95 -10.39 -21.16
N VAL A 203 -17.86 -11.07 -20.45
CA VAL A 203 -18.65 -10.45 -19.37
C VAL A 203 -17.76 -9.96 -18.23
N CYS A 204 -16.83 -10.79 -17.75
CA CYS A 204 -15.87 -10.40 -16.73
C CYS A 204 -14.98 -9.25 -17.20
N GLY A 205 -14.55 -9.25 -18.46
CA GLY A 205 -13.73 -8.18 -19.01
C GLY A 205 -14.47 -6.83 -19.06
N ILE A 206 -15.73 -6.82 -19.49
CA ILE A 206 -16.59 -5.62 -19.49
C ILE A 206 -16.82 -5.13 -18.05
N GLN A 207 -17.05 -6.04 -17.10
CA GLN A 207 -17.22 -5.70 -15.68
C GLN A 207 -15.96 -5.06 -15.09
N LEU A 208 -14.77 -5.59 -15.41
CA LEU A 208 -13.49 -5.02 -14.98
C LEU A 208 -13.28 -3.61 -15.56
N ILE A 209 -13.55 -3.40 -16.85
CA ILE A 209 -13.46 -2.07 -17.47
C ILE A 209 -14.40 -1.07 -16.78
N SER A 210 -15.65 -1.51 -16.52
CA SER A 210 -16.65 -0.69 -15.84
C SER A 210 -16.23 -0.32 -14.41
N LEU A 211 -15.67 -1.28 -13.66
CA LEU A 211 -15.12 -1.03 -12.32
C LEU A 211 -13.95 -0.05 -12.36
N GLY A 212 -13.08 -0.16 -13.37
CA GLY A 212 -11.98 0.79 -13.61
C GLY A 212 -12.47 2.21 -13.85
N LEU A 213 -13.51 2.37 -14.68
CA LEU A 213 -14.15 3.67 -14.95
C LEU A 213 -14.78 4.28 -13.70
N VAL A 214 -15.53 3.48 -12.93
CA VAL A 214 -16.11 3.94 -11.65
C VAL A 214 -15.00 4.34 -10.68
N GLY A 215 -13.94 3.54 -10.58
CA GLY A 215 -12.78 3.86 -9.76
C GLY A 215 -12.12 5.19 -10.15
N GLU A 216 -12.00 5.45 -11.46
CA GLU A 216 -11.39 6.68 -11.99
C GLU A 216 -12.23 7.91 -11.61
N ILE A 217 -13.55 7.82 -11.74
CA ILE A 217 -14.47 8.89 -11.35
C ILE A 217 -14.41 9.14 -9.84
N LEU A 218 -14.39 8.08 -9.02
CA LEU A 218 -14.27 8.19 -7.57
C LEU A 218 -12.94 8.82 -7.16
N ALA A 219 -11.83 8.40 -7.78
CA ALA A 219 -10.52 8.97 -7.52
C ALA A 219 -10.49 10.46 -7.85
N ARG A 220 -10.98 10.85 -9.04
CA ARG A 220 -11.06 12.27 -9.44
C ARG A 220 -11.91 13.10 -8.50
N THR A 221 -13.11 12.61 -8.17
CA THR A 221 -14.01 13.28 -7.23
C THR A 221 -13.36 13.43 -5.86
N TYR A 222 -12.63 12.41 -5.39
CA TYR A 222 -11.91 12.45 -4.12
C TYR A 222 -10.79 13.50 -4.11
N TYR A 223 -9.94 13.55 -5.15
CA TYR A 223 -8.86 14.54 -5.22
C TYR A 223 -9.39 15.97 -5.45
N GLU A 224 -10.41 16.13 -6.30
CA GLU A 224 -11.02 17.42 -6.60
C GLU A 224 -11.78 18.01 -5.41
N SER A 225 -12.53 17.17 -4.67
CA SER A 225 -13.25 17.61 -3.46
C SER A 225 -12.32 18.06 -2.32
N GLN A 226 -11.07 17.59 -2.29
CA GLN A 226 -10.10 18.00 -1.28
C GLN A 226 -9.33 19.27 -1.66
N GLY A 227 -9.51 19.81 -2.87
CA GLY A 227 -8.73 20.96 -3.35
C GLY A 227 -7.21 20.72 -3.34
N LYS A 228 -6.79 19.45 -3.35
CA LYS A 228 -5.37 19.07 -3.28
C LYS A 228 -4.81 18.91 -4.69
N PRO A 229 -3.71 19.60 -5.04
CA PRO A 229 -3.03 19.32 -6.28
C PRO A 229 -2.52 17.87 -6.30
N ILE A 230 -2.51 17.24 -7.48
CA ILE A 230 -2.03 15.85 -7.69
C ILE A 230 -0.50 15.76 -7.53
N TYR A 231 0.17 16.88 -7.26
CA TYR A 231 1.61 17.00 -7.15
C TYR A 231 2.01 17.70 -5.85
N ALA A 232 3.16 17.33 -5.30
CA ALA A 232 3.83 18.03 -4.21
C ALA A 232 5.01 18.83 -4.76
N VAL A 233 5.12 20.11 -4.40
CA VAL A 233 6.27 20.95 -4.76
C VAL A 233 7.20 21.04 -3.56
N ARG A 234 8.41 20.49 -3.69
CA ARG A 234 9.40 20.49 -2.61
C ARG A 234 10.16 21.81 -2.48
N GLU A 235 10.59 22.39 -3.59
CA GLU A 235 11.38 23.62 -3.59
C GLU A 235 11.16 24.38 -4.91
N ILE A 236 10.91 25.69 -4.84
CA ILE A 236 10.87 26.57 -6.02
C ILE A 236 12.14 27.41 -6.00
N ARG A 237 13.13 27.04 -6.83
CA ARG A 237 14.33 27.86 -7.01
C ARG A 237 14.06 28.94 -8.05
N ARG A 238 13.97 30.19 -7.60
CA ARG A 238 14.06 31.35 -8.49
C ARG A 238 15.54 31.70 -8.64
N GLY A 239 16.03 31.61 -9.88
CA GLY A 239 17.35 32.14 -10.25
C GLY A 239 17.38 33.65 -10.22
#